data_AF-A0A6A3KQU7-F1
#
_entry.id   AF-A0A6A3KQU7-F1
#
_cell.length_a   1.000
_cell.length_b   1.000
_cell.length_c   1.000
_cell.angle_alpha   90.00
_cell.angle_beta   90.00
_cell.angle_gamma   90.00
#
_symmetry.space_group_name_H-M   'P 1'
#
loop_
_entity.id
_entity.type
_entity.pdbx_description
1 polymer ?
#
loop_
_entity_poly.entity_id
_entity_poly.type
_entity_poly.pdbx_seq_one_letter_code
_entity_poly.pdbx_strand_id
1 'polypeptide(L)'
;MFGLCLASAIALAKQSPNLVTLYNTLVPISLYVSLDIIKVLQTNRITSAANMVYERTHAVARTSELDEGLGQVEYVFSDKMGTLTCNVMEFRSSSDFAISCSNFEVSLANQFHDYHRVI
;
A
#
# COMPACT_ATOMS: atom_id res chain seq x y z
N MET A 1 30.79 11.19 -28.24
CA MET A 1 31.29 9.86 -28.65
C MET A 1 30.17 8.82 -28.79
N PHE A 2 29.19 8.74 -27.86
CA PHE A 2 28.03 7.82 -27.99
C PHE A 2 27.15 8.05 -29.25
N GLY A 3 26.93 9.30 -29.67
CA GLY A 3 26.06 9.62 -30.81
C GLY A 3 26.57 9.19 -32.20
N LEU A 4 27.89 9.25 -32.44
CA LEU A 4 28.49 8.80 -33.71
C LEU A 4 28.43 7.27 -33.86
N CYS A 5 28.58 6.52 -32.76
CA CYS A 5 28.47 5.07 -32.75
C CYS A 5 27.02 4.63 -33.02
N LEU A 6 26.04 5.30 -32.38
CA LEU A 6 24.62 5.04 -32.60
C LEU A 6 24.20 5.28 -34.06
N ALA A 7 24.67 6.37 -34.68
CA ALA A 7 24.40 6.67 -36.08
C ALA A 7 24.97 5.61 -37.03
N SER A 8 26.20 5.10 -36.78
CA SER A 8 26.81 4.03 -37.58
C SER A 8 26.09 2.68 -37.43
N ALA A 9 25.59 2.37 -36.23
CA ALA A 9 24.83 1.15 -35.97
C ALA A 9 23.45 1.16 -36.65
N ILE A 10 22.77 2.31 -36.64
CA ILE A 10 21.49 2.50 -37.35
C ILE A 10 21.69 2.42 -38.88
N ALA A 11 22.81 2.95 -39.39
CA ALA A 11 23.16 2.85 -40.81
C ALA A 11 23.38 1.40 -41.26
N LEU A 12 24.05 0.57 -40.44
CA LEU A 12 24.18 -0.87 -40.70
C LEU A 12 22.84 -1.62 -40.61
N ALA A 13 21.98 -1.27 -39.64
CA ALA A 13 20.66 -1.86 -39.50
C ALA A 13 19.73 -1.53 -40.69
N LYS A 14 19.95 -0.38 -41.35
CA LYS A 14 19.26 -0.03 -42.61
C LYS A 14 19.77 -0.80 -43.84
N GLN A 15 21.02 -1.27 -43.82
CA GLN A 15 21.64 -1.94 -44.98
C GLN A 15 21.11 -3.38 -45.18
N SER A 16 20.57 -4.04 -44.13
CA SER A 16 19.88 -5.33 -44.28
C SER A 16 18.74 -5.50 -43.26
N PRO A 17 17.49 -5.76 -43.71
CA PRO A 17 16.36 -5.95 -42.78
C PRO A 17 16.49 -7.22 -41.92
N ASN A 18 17.30 -8.19 -42.36
CA ASN A 18 17.51 -9.47 -41.68
C ASN A 18 18.20 -9.31 -40.31
N LEU A 19 19.06 -8.30 -40.15
CA LEU A 19 19.75 -8.03 -38.88
C LEU A 19 18.75 -7.62 -37.78
N VAL A 20 17.70 -6.88 -38.14
CA VAL A 20 16.65 -6.43 -37.20
C VAL A 20 15.85 -7.61 -36.67
N THR A 21 15.54 -8.59 -37.54
CA THR A 21 14.82 -9.81 -37.15
C THR A 21 15.61 -10.66 -36.15
N LEU A 22 16.94 -10.70 -36.28
CA LEU A 22 17.82 -11.42 -35.36
C LEU A 22 17.91 -10.76 -33.97
N TYR A 23 17.76 -9.43 -33.87
CA TYR A 23 17.73 -8.73 -32.58
C TYR A 23 16.35 -8.70 -31.92
N ASN A 24 15.28 -8.89 -32.69
CA ASN A 24 13.91 -8.91 -32.14
C ASN A 24 13.67 -10.10 -31.18
N THR A 25 14.52 -11.13 -31.22
CA THR A 25 14.50 -12.24 -30.25
C THR A 25 15.23 -11.94 -28.94
N LEU A 26 16.04 -10.86 -28.85
CA LEU A 26 16.74 -10.49 -27.61
C LEU A 26 15.78 -10.01 -26.51
N VAL A 27 14.69 -9.34 -26.90
CA VAL A 27 13.63 -8.94 -25.96
C VAL A 27 12.36 -9.70 -26.34
N PRO A 28 12.14 -10.88 -25.74
CA PRO A 28 11.00 -11.70 -26.12
C PRO A 28 9.70 -11.07 -25.60
N ILE A 29 8.69 -11.03 -26.46
CA ILE A 29 7.34 -10.55 -26.14
C ILE A 29 6.75 -11.33 -24.95
N SER A 30 7.14 -12.58 -24.78
CA SER A 30 6.72 -13.42 -23.66
C SER A 30 7.22 -12.93 -22.30
N LEU A 31 8.36 -12.22 -22.23
CA LEU A 31 8.87 -11.65 -20.98
C LEU A 31 7.92 -10.57 -20.46
N TYR A 32 7.48 -9.68 -21.33
CA TYR A 32 6.55 -8.60 -20.98
C TYR A 32 5.22 -9.16 -20.45
N VAL A 33 4.63 -10.10 -21.19
CA VAL A 33 3.37 -10.75 -20.78
C VAL A 33 3.53 -11.52 -19.47
N SER A 34 4.67 -12.16 -19.24
CA SER A 34 4.92 -12.88 -17.99
C SER A 34 5.00 -11.94 -16.78
N LEU A 35 5.61 -10.76 -16.93
CA LEU A 35 5.67 -9.75 -15.87
C LEU A 35 4.27 -9.24 -15.50
N ASP A 36 3.41 -8.99 -16.49
CA ASP A 36 2.04 -8.55 -16.24
C ASP A 36 1.21 -9.61 -15.48
N ILE A 37 1.41 -10.89 -15.82
CA ILE A 37 0.75 -12.00 -15.10
C ILE A 37 1.20 -12.05 -13.64
N ILE A 38 2.51 -11.89 -13.38
CA ILE A 38 3.05 -11.90 -12.02
C ILE A 38 2.45 -10.76 -11.19
N LYS A 39 2.36 -9.54 -11.75
CA LYS A 39 1.74 -8.38 -11.08
C LYS A 39 0.28 -8.64 -10.70
N VAL A 40 -0.49 -9.24 -11.61
CA VAL A 40 -1.89 -9.61 -11.32
C VAL A 40 -1.98 -10.66 -10.21
N LEU A 41 -1.09 -11.66 -10.22
CA LEU A 41 -1.06 -12.69 -9.18
C LEU A 41 -0.71 -12.09 -7.81
N GLN A 42 0.22 -11.14 -7.72
CA GLN A 42 0.59 -10.47 -6.47
C GLN A 42 -0.56 -9.64 -5.90
N THR A 43 -1.21 -8.80 -6.72
CA THR A 43 -2.42 -8.04 -6.36
C THR A 43 -3.54 -8.92 -5.83
N ASN A 44 -3.76 -10.09 -6.45
CA ASN A 44 -4.74 -11.07 -5.98
C ASN A 44 -4.38 -11.66 -4.62
N ARG A 45 -3.08 -11.88 -4.35
CA ARG A 45 -2.64 -12.37 -3.04
C ARG A 45 -2.91 -11.34 -1.94
N ILE A 46 -2.64 -10.06 -2.20
CA ILE A 46 -2.89 -8.97 -1.25
C ILE A 46 -4.38 -8.87 -0.93
N THR A 47 -5.23 -8.95 -1.95
CA THR A 47 -6.69 -8.85 -1.78
C THR A 47 -7.27 -10.04 -1.00
N SER A 48 -6.71 -11.24 -1.19
CA SER A 48 -7.14 -12.47 -0.50
C SER A 48 -6.50 -12.67 0.87
N ALA A 49 -5.57 -11.81 1.30
CA ALA A 49 -4.82 -12.02 2.52
C ALA A 49 -5.70 -11.80 3.78
N ALA A 50 -5.69 -12.77 4.69
CA ALA A 50 -6.53 -12.73 5.90
C ALA A 50 -6.04 -11.71 6.96
N ASN A 51 -4.79 -11.30 6.89
CA ASN A 51 -4.18 -10.33 7.82
C ASN A 51 -4.58 -8.88 7.54
N MET A 52 -5.17 -8.58 6.37
CA MET A 52 -5.57 -7.22 5.96
C MET A 52 -7.09 -7.06 5.90
N VAL A 53 -7.82 -7.72 6.81
CA VAL A 53 -9.28 -7.66 6.91
C VAL A 53 -9.69 -6.90 8.16
N TYR A 54 -10.50 -5.85 8.00
CA TYR A 54 -11.09 -5.08 9.10
C TYR A 54 -12.62 -5.11 9.01
N GLU A 55 -13.28 -5.63 10.04
CA GLU A 55 -14.74 -5.61 10.20
C GLU A 55 -15.54 -6.12 8.97
N ARG A 56 -15.03 -7.20 8.34
CA ARG A 56 -15.54 -7.82 7.09
C ARG A 56 -15.21 -7.07 5.78
N THR A 57 -14.38 -6.04 5.84
CA THR A 57 -13.85 -5.34 4.67
C THR A 57 -12.45 -5.84 4.36
N HIS A 58 -12.25 -6.38 3.16
CA HIS A 58 -10.94 -6.79 2.66
C HIS A 58 -10.17 -5.58 2.10
N ALA A 59 -8.85 -5.56 2.26
CA ALA A 59 -8.00 -4.63 1.53
C ALA A 59 -8.10 -4.91 0.02
N VAL A 60 -8.38 -3.88 -0.78
CA VAL A 60 -8.51 -4.01 -2.24
C VAL A 60 -7.39 -3.23 -2.90
N ALA A 61 -6.50 -3.94 -3.60
CA ALA A 61 -5.48 -3.33 -4.44
C ALA A 61 -6.11 -2.98 -5.82
N ARG A 62 -6.21 -1.69 -6.11
CA ARG A 62 -6.87 -1.16 -7.33
C ARG A 62 -5.94 -1.06 -8.54
N THR A 63 -4.62 -1.11 -8.32
CA THR A 63 -3.62 -0.91 -9.37
C THR A 63 -2.46 -1.87 -9.17
N SER A 64 -2.29 -2.82 -10.08
CA SER A 64 -1.24 -3.85 -10.01
C SER A 64 0.15 -3.36 -10.41
N GLU A 65 0.25 -2.20 -11.04
CA GLU A 65 1.55 -1.62 -11.44
C GLU A 65 2.32 -1.03 -10.25
N LEU A 66 1.61 -0.61 -9.20
CA LEU A 66 2.19 0.09 -8.06
C LEU A 66 2.70 -0.87 -6.96
N ASP A 67 2.40 -2.17 -7.07
CA ASP A 67 2.72 -3.14 -6.02
C ASP A 67 4.24 -3.26 -5.78
N GLU A 68 5.02 -3.27 -6.85
CA GLU A 68 6.50 -3.26 -6.76
C GLU A 68 7.04 -1.97 -6.14
N GLY A 69 6.32 -0.85 -6.31
CA GLY A 69 6.67 0.44 -5.72
C GLY A 69 6.43 0.50 -4.22
N LEU A 70 5.48 -0.29 -3.68
CA LEU A 70 5.19 -0.35 -2.24
C LEU A 70 6.39 -0.84 -1.43
N GLY A 71 7.22 -1.71 -2.00
CA GLY A 71 8.45 -2.20 -1.37
C GLY A 71 9.59 -1.18 -1.32
N GLN A 72 9.47 -0.06 -2.03
CA GLN A 72 10.51 0.98 -2.16
C GLN A 72 10.11 2.31 -1.51
N VAL A 73 8.97 2.35 -0.81
CA VAL A 73 8.50 3.58 -0.16
C VAL A 73 9.35 3.90 1.07
N GLU A 74 10.03 5.05 1.05
CA GLU A 74 10.83 5.55 2.19
C GLU A 74 10.04 6.53 3.08
N TYR A 75 9.05 7.24 2.51
CA TYR A 75 8.29 8.27 3.22
C TYR A 75 6.79 8.00 3.14
N VAL A 76 6.12 8.01 4.30
CA VAL A 76 4.66 7.89 4.41
C VAL A 76 4.09 9.22 4.91
N PHE A 77 3.43 9.95 4.02
CA PHE A 77 2.67 11.14 4.40
C PHE A 77 1.29 10.71 4.91
N SER A 78 1.05 10.90 6.19
CA SER A 78 -0.22 10.56 6.84
C SER A 78 -1.02 11.82 7.15
N ASP A 79 -2.32 11.80 6.86
CA ASP A 79 -3.23 12.86 7.29
C ASP A 79 -3.62 12.69 8.77
N LYS A 80 -3.88 13.79 9.47
CA LYS A 80 -4.22 13.77 10.90
C LYS A 80 -5.66 13.31 11.11
N MET A 81 -6.60 13.87 10.35
CA MET A 81 -8.03 13.66 10.56
C MET A 81 -8.49 12.44 9.75
N GLY A 82 -9.16 11.48 10.39
CA GLY A 82 -9.70 10.30 9.70
C GLY A 82 -8.68 9.23 9.32
N THR A 83 -7.37 9.48 9.47
CA THR A 83 -6.32 8.43 9.39
C THR A 83 -5.70 8.17 10.76
N LEU A 84 -5.11 9.18 11.41
CA LEU A 84 -4.51 9.01 12.75
C LEU A 84 -5.54 9.09 13.88
N THR A 85 -6.62 9.84 13.69
CA THR A 85 -7.67 10.00 14.70
C THR A 85 -8.99 9.45 14.19
N CYS A 86 -9.73 8.77 15.07
CA CYS A 86 -11.10 8.32 14.82
C CYS A 86 -12.12 9.49 14.81
N ASN A 87 -11.65 10.74 14.84
CA ASN A 87 -12.48 11.96 14.99
C ASN A 87 -13.49 11.86 16.15
N VAL A 88 -13.11 11.17 17.23
CA VAL A 88 -13.86 11.08 18.49
C VAL A 88 -12.98 11.68 19.58
N MET A 89 -13.52 12.62 20.34
CA MET A 89 -12.82 13.32 21.41
C MET A 89 -13.32 12.82 22.75
N GLU A 90 -12.44 12.14 23.50
CA GLU A 90 -12.70 11.72 24.88
C GLU A 90 -11.98 12.66 25.86
N PHE A 91 -12.73 13.15 26.85
CA PHE A 91 -12.15 13.96 27.91
C PHE A 91 -11.45 13.05 28.93
N ARG A 92 -10.10 13.11 29.00
CA ARG A 92 -9.31 12.23 29.88
C ARG A 92 -9.06 12.80 31.27
N SER A 93 -8.73 14.09 31.39
CA SER A 93 -8.47 14.72 32.70
C SER A 93 -8.21 16.21 32.54
N SER A 94 -8.55 17.00 33.56
CA SER A 94 -7.99 18.34 33.77
C SER A 94 -7.45 18.49 35.19
N SER A 95 -6.49 19.41 35.39
CA SER A 95 -5.78 19.61 36.66
C SER A 95 -6.69 19.94 37.84
N ASP A 96 -7.75 20.71 37.59
CA ASP A 96 -8.72 21.09 38.62
C ASP A 96 -9.80 20.02 38.82
N PHE A 97 -9.94 19.12 37.85
CA PHE A 97 -10.90 18.01 37.86
C PHE A 97 -10.33 16.76 38.54
N ALA A 98 -9.01 16.65 38.76
CA ALA A 98 -8.39 15.53 39.47
C ALA A 98 -8.87 15.42 40.94
N ILE A 99 -9.15 16.55 41.60
CA ILE A 99 -9.66 16.57 42.98
C ILE A 99 -11.15 16.18 43.01
N SER A 100 -11.94 16.55 42.00
CA SER A 100 -13.35 16.11 41.88
C SER A 100 -13.51 14.67 41.39
N CYS A 101 -12.55 14.14 40.61
CA CYS A 101 -12.61 12.80 40.01
C CYS A 101 -12.36 11.65 40.97
N SER A 102 -11.54 11.83 42.01
CA SER A 102 -11.34 10.79 43.04
C SER A 102 -12.66 10.32 43.68
N ASN A 103 -13.65 11.22 43.77
CA ASN A 103 -14.99 10.93 44.27
C ASN A 103 -15.94 10.38 43.19
N PHE A 104 -15.65 10.60 41.90
CA PHE A 104 -16.51 10.24 40.76
C PHE A 104 -16.11 8.91 40.10
N GLU A 105 -14.81 8.57 40.07
CA GLU A 105 -14.30 7.27 39.56
C GLU A 105 -14.88 6.08 40.33
N VAL A 106 -15.13 6.20 41.65
CA VAL A 106 -15.78 5.16 42.45
C VAL A 106 -17.24 4.93 42.02
N SER A 107 -17.94 5.97 41.56
CA SER A 107 -19.33 5.85 41.11
C SER A 107 -19.42 5.28 39.69
N LEU A 108 -18.49 5.63 38.81
CA LEU A 108 -18.52 5.21 37.39
C LEU A 108 -17.87 3.84 37.18
N ALA A 109 -16.87 3.45 37.98
CA ALA A 109 -16.34 2.08 38.01
C ALA A 109 -17.41 1.06 38.45
N ASN A 110 -18.27 1.44 39.41
CA ASN A 110 -19.42 0.62 39.81
C ASN A 110 -20.48 0.50 38.69
N GLN A 111 -20.66 1.53 37.86
CA GLN A 111 -21.61 1.50 36.74
C GLN A 111 -21.07 0.78 35.50
N PHE A 112 -19.77 0.86 35.25
CA PHE A 112 -19.12 0.23 34.10
C PHE A 112 -18.87 -1.27 34.32
N HIS A 113 -18.62 -1.70 35.56
CA HIS A 113 -18.49 -3.12 35.90
C HIS A 113 -19.83 -3.89 35.72
N ASP A 114 -20.98 -3.23 35.88
CA ASP A 114 -22.29 -3.83 35.61
C ASP A 114 -22.59 -3.94 34.10
N TYR A 115 -22.02 -3.07 33.27
CA TYR A 115 -22.29 -3.07 31.82
C TYR A 115 -21.60 -4.24 31.09
N HIS A 116 -20.42 -4.67 31.55
CA HIS A 116 -19.67 -5.77 30.94
C HIS A 116 -20.15 -7.18 31.39
N ARG A 117 -21.25 -7.25 32.17
CA ARG A 117 -21.92 -8.52 32.56
C ARG A 117 -23.23 -8.77 31.82
N VAL A 118 -23.67 -7.85 30.95
CA VAL A 118 -24.95 -7.93 30.21
C VAL A 118 -24.74 -8.07 28.69
N ILE A 119 -23.51 -8.33 28.24
CA ILE A 119 -23.20 -8.75 26.85
C ILE A 119 -22.37 -10.02 26.90
#